data_AF-A0A5B8RS69-F1
#
_entry.id   AF-A0A5B8RS69-F1
#
_cell.length_a   1.000
_cell.length_b   1.000
_cell.length_c   1.000
_cell.angle_alpha   90.00
_cell.angle_beta   90.00
_cell.angle_gamma   90.00
#
_symmetry.space_group_name_H-M   'P 1'
#
loop_
_entity.id
_entity.type
_entity.pdbx_description
1 polymer ?
#
loop_
_entity_poly.entity_id
_entity_poly.type
_entity_poly.pdbx_seq_one_letter_code
_entity_poly.pdbx_strand_id
1 'polypeptide(L)'
;MALGKFFCGAAVVATMAFAGAAQASNIVVNGSFENPVVASGSFVYTDFLPGWKMTGDAMVEVRNNVAGQAYDQDNYVELDSTKNMSIWQDLATVIGQTYQISFMYSPRMNQPASTNPIAVTWNGVALPGSPYTGTGGSTGNEWVMYTFNVVADSVLSTLKFSAGGTSDSFGGGLDAVSVSAVPLPGAALLFGSAMLGAGVLRRRKAANEAEADALAA
;
A
#
# COMPACT_ATOMS: atom_id res chain seq x y z
N MET A 1 39.31 17.14 57.07
CA MET A 1 39.83 16.30 55.98
C MET A 1 38.66 15.45 55.46
N ALA A 2 38.29 15.66 54.17
CA ALA A 2 37.41 14.84 53.31
C ALA A 2 35.94 14.59 53.76
N LEU A 3 34.90 14.69 52.94
CA LEU A 3 34.71 15.06 51.54
C LEU A 3 33.19 15.24 51.35
N GLY A 4 32.74 16.42 50.89
CA GLY A 4 31.34 16.63 50.51
C GLY A 4 31.04 15.89 49.20
N LYS A 5 30.09 14.95 49.22
CA LYS A 5 29.65 14.22 48.02
C LYS A 5 28.61 15.06 47.29
N PHE A 6 29.04 15.74 46.23
CA PHE A 6 28.17 16.38 45.25
C PHE A 6 27.36 15.30 44.50
N PHE A 7 26.02 15.41 44.53
CA PHE A 7 25.15 14.64 43.64
C PHE A 7 25.25 15.23 42.24
N CYS A 8 25.91 14.51 41.33
CA CYS A 8 25.94 14.84 39.91
C CYS A 8 24.58 14.46 39.31
N GLY A 9 23.75 15.46 39.00
CA GLY A 9 22.50 15.26 38.29
C GLY A 9 22.78 14.75 36.88
N ALA A 10 22.31 13.55 36.56
CA ALA A 10 22.24 13.08 35.18
C ALA A 10 21.01 13.72 34.53
N ALA A 11 21.19 14.86 33.88
CA ALA A 11 20.19 15.42 32.99
C ALA A 11 20.04 14.49 31.79
N VAL A 12 18.98 13.69 31.75
CA VAL A 12 18.57 12.96 30.54
C VAL A 12 18.03 14.00 29.57
N VAL A 13 18.88 14.47 28.68
CA VAL A 13 18.46 15.27 27.53
C VAL A 13 17.70 14.34 26.59
N ALA A 14 16.38 14.31 26.74
CA ALA A 14 15.49 13.69 25.78
C ALA A 14 15.48 14.58 24.52
N THR A 15 16.39 14.29 23.59
CA THR A 15 16.30 14.82 22.24
C THR A 15 15.02 14.27 21.62
N MET A 16 13.98 15.10 21.54
CA MET A 16 12.82 14.81 20.69
C MET A 16 13.30 14.86 19.24
N ALA A 17 13.79 13.72 18.74
CA ALA A 17 13.97 13.55 17.31
C ALA A 17 12.57 13.57 16.68
N PHE A 18 12.21 14.68 16.04
CA PHE A 18 11.15 14.70 15.05
C PHE A 18 11.59 13.77 13.91
N ALA A 19 11.22 12.49 14.00
CA ALA A 19 11.31 11.59 12.87
C ALA A 19 10.28 12.08 11.85
N GLY A 20 10.74 12.85 10.85
CA GLY A 20 9.94 13.09 9.66
C GLY A 20 9.50 11.73 9.12
N ALA A 21 8.22 11.54 8.88
CA ALA A 21 7.70 10.31 8.30
C ALA A 21 8.41 10.11 6.96
N ALA A 22 9.34 9.16 6.87
CA ALA A 22 9.88 8.74 5.60
C ALA A 22 8.68 8.26 4.76
N GLN A 23 8.46 8.88 3.61
CA GLN A 23 7.49 8.40 2.63
C GLN A 23 7.91 6.99 2.24
N ALA A 24 7.11 5.99 2.59
CA ALA A 24 7.41 4.62 2.24
C ALA A 24 7.33 4.48 0.71
N SER A 25 8.35 3.86 0.10
CA SER A 25 8.39 3.61 -1.34
C SER A 25 7.24 2.70 -1.77
N ASN A 26 6.65 2.95 -2.94
CA ASN A 26 5.71 2.04 -3.56
C ASN A 26 6.40 0.70 -3.85
N ILE A 27 5.83 -0.41 -3.35
CA ILE A 27 6.35 -1.77 -3.56
C ILE A 27 5.76 -2.44 -4.80
N VAL A 28 4.77 -1.81 -5.46
CA VAL A 28 4.19 -2.28 -6.73
C VAL A 28 5.13 -1.94 -7.87
N VAL A 29 5.48 -2.94 -8.69
CA VAL A 29 6.27 -2.74 -9.90
C VAL A 29 5.35 -2.31 -11.03
N ASN A 30 5.71 -1.30 -11.82
CA ASN A 30 4.90 -0.86 -12.97
C ASN A 30 3.44 -0.53 -12.57
N GLY A 31 3.27 0.19 -11.45
CA GLY A 31 1.95 0.54 -10.90
C GLY A 31 1.14 1.52 -11.74
N SER A 32 1.82 2.34 -12.56
CA SER A 32 1.21 3.25 -13.55
C SER A 32 1.28 2.71 -14.98
N PHE A 33 1.67 1.45 -15.16
CA PHE A 33 1.56 0.76 -16.46
C PHE A 33 2.33 1.35 -17.66
N GLU A 34 3.38 2.13 -17.40
CA GLU A 34 4.26 2.77 -18.39
C GLU A 34 5.15 1.81 -19.21
N ASN A 35 5.06 0.51 -18.92
CA ASN A 35 5.72 -0.53 -19.69
C ASN A 35 4.70 -1.64 -20.03
N PRO A 36 4.46 -1.96 -21.32
CA PRO A 36 5.15 -1.45 -22.51
C PRO A 36 4.87 0.03 -22.81
N VAL A 37 5.81 0.69 -23.49
CA VAL A 37 5.60 2.05 -24.01
C VAL A 37 4.58 1.99 -25.14
N VAL A 38 3.52 2.80 -25.05
CA VAL A 38 2.48 2.94 -26.08
C VAL A 38 2.53 4.35 -26.63
N ALA A 39 2.46 4.49 -27.96
CA ALA A 39 2.42 5.80 -28.59
C ALA A 39 1.09 6.50 -28.26
N SER A 40 1.14 7.82 -28.03
CA SER A 40 -0.07 8.63 -27.81
C SER A 40 -1.06 8.48 -28.97
N GLY A 41 -2.34 8.29 -28.63
CA GLY A 41 -3.41 8.01 -29.59
C GLY A 41 -3.47 6.54 -30.02
N SER A 42 -2.86 5.63 -29.25
CA SER A 42 -2.83 4.20 -29.54
C SER A 42 -3.09 3.33 -28.31
N PHE A 43 -3.19 2.02 -28.55
CA PHE A 43 -3.33 0.98 -27.55
C PHE A 43 -2.64 -0.30 -28.03
N VAL A 44 -2.29 -1.18 -27.09
CA VAL A 44 -1.74 -2.51 -27.39
C VAL A 44 -2.41 -3.58 -26.53
N TYR A 45 -2.61 -4.76 -27.11
CA TYR A 45 -2.96 -5.96 -26.36
C TYR A 45 -1.68 -6.70 -25.97
N THR A 46 -1.53 -7.03 -24.69
CA THR A 46 -0.35 -7.74 -24.19
C THR A 46 -0.72 -8.86 -23.22
N ASP A 47 -0.02 -9.99 -23.34
CA ASP A 47 0.01 -11.09 -22.36
C ASP A 47 1.23 -10.98 -21.42
N PHE A 48 2.04 -9.92 -21.59
CA PHE A 48 3.18 -9.60 -20.75
C PHE A 48 3.09 -8.14 -20.27
N LEU A 49 2.95 -7.97 -18.96
CA LEU A 49 2.92 -6.67 -18.29
C LEU A 49 3.93 -6.76 -17.13
N PRO A 50 5.09 -6.10 -17.23
CA PRO A 50 6.15 -6.21 -16.22
C PRO A 50 5.64 -6.03 -14.79
N GLY A 51 6.03 -6.95 -13.90
CA GLY A 51 5.58 -6.99 -12.51
C GLY A 51 4.24 -7.69 -12.28
N TRP A 52 3.38 -7.75 -13.29
CA TRP A 52 2.02 -8.28 -13.18
C TRP A 52 1.89 -9.68 -13.77
N LYS A 53 1.29 -10.59 -13.00
CA LYS A 53 0.80 -11.89 -13.48
C LYS A 53 -0.62 -11.71 -14.01
N MET A 54 -1.02 -12.57 -14.95
CA MET A 54 -2.31 -12.48 -15.64
C MET A 54 -3.02 -13.83 -15.67
N THR A 55 -4.36 -13.80 -15.69
CA THR A 55 -5.21 -14.98 -15.89
C THR A 55 -6.50 -14.58 -16.58
N GLY A 56 -7.03 -15.49 -17.39
CA GLY A 56 -8.20 -15.27 -18.24
C GLY A 56 -7.92 -15.69 -19.68
N ASP A 57 -8.93 -15.59 -20.53
CA ASP A 57 -8.86 -16.00 -21.94
C ASP A 57 -8.77 -14.79 -22.89
N ALA A 58 -8.10 -13.72 -22.46
CA ALA A 58 -7.89 -12.47 -23.17
C ALA A 58 -6.54 -11.82 -22.78
N MET A 59 -6.22 -10.69 -23.38
CA MET A 59 -4.97 -9.93 -23.15
C MET A 59 -5.27 -8.62 -22.43
N VAL A 60 -4.31 -8.06 -21.68
CA VAL A 60 -4.47 -6.71 -21.10
C VAL A 60 -4.43 -5.69 -22.22
N GLU A 61 -5.35 -4.73 -22.23
CA GLU A 61 -5.25 -3.56 -23.12
C GLU A 61 -4.54 -2.43 -22.40
N VAL A 62 -3.36 -2.03 -22.88
CA VAL A 62 -2.62 -0.86 -22.40
C VAL A 62 -2.90 0.29 -23.35
N ARG A 63 -3.36 1.44 -22.82
CA ARG A 63 -3.82 2.58 -23.60
C ARG A 63 -3.03 3.83 -23.30
N ASN A 64 -2.78 4.62 -24.34
CA ASN A 64 -2.27 5.97 -24.22
C ASN A 64 -3.15 6.92 -25.05
N ASN A 65 -3.81 7.87 -24.40
CA ASN A 65 -4.61 8.90 -25.07
C ASN A 65 -5.76 8.35 -25.97
N VAL A 66 -6.31 7.16 -25.69
CA VAL A 66 -7.42 6.53 -26.43
C VAL A 66 -8.52 6.12 -25.48
N ALA A 67 -9.77 6.50 -25.78
CA ALA A 67 -10.92 6.25 -24.91
C ALA A 67 -10.73 6.78 -23.48
N GLY A 68 -10.11 7.96 -23.39
CA GLY A 68 -9.72 8.60 -22.14
C GLY A 68 -8.25 9.01 -22.13
N GLN A 69 -7.79 9.38 -20.95
CA GLN A 69 -6.45 9.86 -20.65
C GLN A 69 -5.97 9.15 -19.38
N ALA A 70 -4.68 8.82 -19.33
CA ALA A 70 -4.05 8.27 -18.13
C ALA A 70 -4.20 9.26 -16.96
N TYR A 71 -4.22 8.73 -15.74
CA TYR A 71 -4.19 9.56 -14.54
C TYR A 71 -2.74 9.94 -14.20
N ASP A 72 -1.83 8.96 -14.23
CA ASP A 72 -0.41 9.16 -14.00
C ASP A 72 0.35 8.88 -15.29
N GLN A 73 1.28 9.78 -15.65
CA GLN A 73 2.12 9.65 -16.83
C GLN A 73 1.32 9.45 -18.14
N ASP A 74 1.59 8.39 -18.92
CA ASP A 74 1.12 8.26 -20.30
C ASP A 74 0.11 7.10 -20.48
N ASN A 75 0.25 6.03 -19.70
CA ASN A 75 -0.48 4.79 -19.89
C ASN A 75 -1.49 4.50 -18.79
N TYR A 76 -2.52 3.73 -19.14
CA TYR A 76 -3.38 3.03 -18.18
C TYR A 76 -3.85 1.70 -18.77
N VAL A 77 -4.40 0.82 -17.95
CA VAL A 77 -4.86 -0.51 -18.42
C VAL A 77 -6.35 -0.72 -18.30
N GLU A 78 -6.90 -1.53 -19.20
CA GLU A 78 -8.24 -2.11 -19.15
C GLU A 78 -8.16 -3.64 -19.07
N LEU A 79 -9.10 -4.25 -18.34
CA LEU A 79 -9.14 -5.70 -18.07
C LEU A 79 -10.38 -6.41 -18.66
N ASP A 80 -11.13 -5.79 -19.56
CA ASP A 80 -12.16 -6.45 -20.41
C ASP A 80 -11.91 -6.10 -21.88
N SER A 81 -10.73 -6.42 -22.39
CA SER A 81 -10.31 -6.11 -23.76
C SER A 81 -11.15 -6.82 -24.83
N THR A 82 -11.24 -8.14 -24.74
CA THR A 82 -12.15 -9.00 -25.50
C THR A 82 -12.94 -9.92 -24.60
N LYS A 83 -12.38 -10.20 -23.41
CA LYS A 83 -13.04 -10.89 -22.31
C LYS A 83 -12.53 -10.35 -20.98
N ASN A 84 -13.32 -10.53 -19.92
CA ASN A 84 -12.92 -10.22 -18.55
C ASN A 84 -11.67 -11.02 -18.17
N MET A 85 -10.67 -10.32 -17.61
CA MET A 85 -9.44 -10.91 -17.14
C MET A 85 -9.05 -10.39 -15.75
N SER A 86 -7.96 -10.93 -15.20
CA SER A 86 -7.40 -10.44 -13.94
C SER A 86 -5.90 -10.27 -14.03
N ILE A 87 -5.39 -9.29 -13.28
CA ILE A 87 -3.96 -9.10 -13.03
C ILE A 87 -3.66 -9.12 -11.53
N TRP A 88 -2.48 -9.59 -11.15
CA TRP A 88 -2.04 -9.53 -9.75
C TRP A 88 -0.52 -9.42 -9.61
N GLN A 89 -0.09 -8.93 -8.45
CA GLN A 89 1.30 -9.03 -8.00
C GLN A 89 1.37 -9.69 -6.64
N ASP A 90 2.44 -10.46 -6.43
CA ASP A 90 2.84 -10.90 -5.11
C ASP A 90 3.89 -9.91 -4.59
N LEU A 91 3.56 -9.24 -3.50
CA LEU A 91 4.33 -8.13 -2.93
C LEU A 91 5.04 -8.62 -1.67
N ALA A 92 6.33 -8.34 -1.55
CA ALA A 92 7.09 -8.62 -0.34
C ALA A 92 6.59 -7.72 0.80
N THR A 93 6.12 -8.33 1.88
CA THR A 93 5.51 -7.64 3.02
C THR A 93 6.13 -8.10 4.34
N VAL A 94 5.81 -7.40 5.43
CA VAL A 94 6.25 -7.74 6.79
C VAL A 94 5.04 -8.10 7.63
N ILE A 95 5.05 -9.27 8.27
CA ILE A 95 3.96 -9.73 9.13
C ILE A 95 3.71 -8.70 10.25
N GLY A 96 2.46 -8.28 10.42
CA GLY A 96 2.02 -7.28 11.38
C GLY A 96 2.20 -5.83 10.95
N GLN A 97 2.86 -5.56 9.81
CA GLN A 97 2.98 -4.21 9.27
C GLN A 97 1.69 -3.81 8.55
N THR A 98 1.20 -2.59 8.83
CA THR A 98 0.13 -1.97 8.06
C THR A 98 0.67 -1.43 6.75
N TYR A 99 -0.01 -1.72 5.65
CA TYR A 99 0.23 -1.17 4.33
C TYR A 99 -0.98 -0.35 3.88
N GLN A 100 -0.73 0.76 3.22
CA GLN A 100 -1.75 1.50 2.49
C GLN A 100 -1.72 1.05 1.03
N ILE A 101 -2.86 0.62 0.53
CA ILE A 101 -3.12 0.37 -0.88
C ILE A 101 -3.81 1.61 -1.43
N SER A 102 -3.40 2.09 -2.60
CA SER A 102 -4.17 3.05 -3.39
C SER A 102 -4.14 2.71 -4.88
N PHE A 103 -5.18 3.09 -5.60
CA PHE A 103 -5.24 2.98 -7.06
C PHE A 103 -6.28 3.96 -7.60
N MET A 104 -6.12 4.33 -8.87
CA MET A 104 -7.12 5.07 -9.61
C MET A 104 -7.95 4.12 -10.45
N TYR A 105 -9.26 4.32 -10.40
CA TYR A 105 -10.18 3.59 -11.26
C TYR A 105 -11.16 4.54 -11.93
N SER A 106 -11.44 4.31 -13.20
CA SER A 106 -12.45 5.05 -13.95
C SER A 106 -13.30 4.09 -14.77
N PRO A 107 -14.63 4.10 -14.62
CA PRO A 107 -15.50 3.42 -15.57
C PRO A 107 -15.28 3.96 -16.99
N ARG A 108 -15.29 3.06 -17.98
CA ARG A 108 -15.08 3.40 -19.39
C ARG A 108 -16.08 4.44 -19.84
N MET A 109 -15.56 5.51 -20.43
CA MET A 109 -16.38 6.58 -20.96
C MET A 109 -17.48 6.06 -21.91
N ASN A 110 -18.65 6.68 -21.85
CA ASN A 110 -19.84 6.34 -22.64
C ASN A 110 -20.35 4.90 -22.44
N GLN A 111 -19.99 4.22 -21.34
CA GLN A 111 -20.44 2.87 -21.04
C GLN A 111 -21.24 2.80 -19.72
N PRO A 112 -22.23 1.90 -19.63
CA PRO A 112 -23.02 1.74 -18.41
C PRO A 112 -22.22 1.06 -17.30
N ALA A 113 -22.69 1.17 -16.05
CA ALA A 113 -22.08 0.50 -14.91
C ALA A 113 -22.02 -1.03 -15.00
N SER A 114 -22.80 -1.66 -15.88
CA SER A 114 -22.84 -3.12 -16.01
C SER A 114 -21.58 -3.74 -16.62
N THR A 115 -20.80 -2.99 -17.41
CA THR A 115 -19.52 -3.46 -18.00
C THR A 115 -18.28 -3.04 -17.17
N ASN A 116 -18.46 -2.04 -16.31
CA ASN A 116 -17.38 -1.46 -15.50
C ASN A 116 -17.11 -2.03 -14.08
N PRO A 117 -17.57 -3.22 -13.65
CA PRO A 117 -17.12 -3.75 -12.37
C PRO A 117 -15.61 -4.11 -12.35
N ILE A 118 -14.88 -3.63 -11.35
CA ILE A 118 -13.54 -4.11 -10.99
C ILE A 118 -13.54 -4.66 -9.56
N ALA A 119 -13.27 -5.95 -9.40
CA ALA A 119 -13.07 -6.58 -8.11
C ALA A 119 -11.60 -6.45 -7.67
N VAL A 120 -11.37 -6.01 -6.43
CA VAL A 120 -10.03 -5.84 -5.86
C VAL A 120 -9.91 -6.64 -4.57
N THR A 121 -8.89 -7.49 -4.49
CA THR A 121 -8.65 -8.35 -3.33
C THR A 121 -7.22 -8.23 -2.81
N TRP A 122 -7.07 -8.31 -1.49
CA TRP A 122 -5.81 -8.50 -0.78
C TRP A 122 -5.80 -9.89 -0.14
N ASN A 123 -4.81 -10.72 -0.48
CA ASN A 123 -4.72 -12.12 -0.04
C ASN A 123 -6.02 -12.92 -0.28
N GLY A 124 -6.70 -12.65 -1.39
CA GLY A 124 -7.97 -13.28 -1.75
C GLY A 124 -9.21 -12.74 -1.04
N VAL A 125 -9.05 -11.79 -0.10
CA VAL A 125 -10.15 -11.12 0.60
C VAL A 125 -10.48 -9.81 -0.12
N ALA A 126 -11.75 -9.57 -0.42
CA ALA A 126 -12.20 -8.35 -1.07
C ALA A 126 -11.93 -7.11 -0.21
N LEU A 127 -11.46 -6.04 -0.85
CA LEU A 127 -11.36 -4.73 -0.20
C LEU A 127 -12.76 -4.15 0.06
N PRO A 128 -12.92 -3.28 1.07
CA PRO A 128 -14.22 -2.66 1.36
C PRO A 128 -14.82 -1.98 0.13
N GLY A 129 -16.07 -2.32 -0.19
CA GLY A 129 -16.80 -1.76 -1.33
C GLY A 129 -16.46 -2.38 -2.69
N SER A 130 -15.57 -3.37 -2.77
CA SER A 130 -15.31 -4.12 -4.00
C SER A 130 -16.50 -5.04 -4.34
N PRO A 131 -16.92 -5.16 -5.62
CA PRO A 131 -16.33 -4.51 -6.79
C PRO A 131 -16.72 -3.03 -6.91
N TYR A 132 -15.80 -2.22 -7.43
CA TYR A 132 -16.06 -0.82 -7.76
C TYR A 132 -16.62 -0.72 -9.17
N THR A 133 -17.60 0.15 -9.39
CA THR A 133 -18.22 0.37 -10.71
C THR A 133 -18.88 1.76 -10.76
N GLY A 134 -19.29 2.17 -11.97
CA GLY A 134 -20.06 3.38 -12.23
C GLY A 134 -20.39 3.52 -13.71
N THR A 135 -21.26 4.46 -14.06
CA THR A 135 -21.44 4.87 -15.47
C THR A 135 -20.27 5.76 -15.85
N GLY A 136 -19.61 5.49 -16.97
CA GLY A 136 -18.46 6.29 -17.39
C GLY A 136 -18.84 7.67 -17.89
N GLY A 137 -17.88 8.58 -17.80
CA GLY A 137 -18.01 9.97 -18.25
C GLY A 137 -18.32 10.09 -19.74
N SER A 138 -18.79 11.27 -20.15
CA SER A 138 -19.13 11.54 -21.56
C SER A 138 -17.98 12.12 -22.37
N THR A 139 -16.99 12.72 -21.70
CA THR A 139 -15.88 13.47 -22.33
C THR A 139 -14.49 12.86 -22.10
N GLY A 140 -14.40 11.80 -21.29
CA GLY A 140 -13.14 11.12 -20.97
C GLY A 140 -13.25 10.27 -19.70
N ASN A 141 -12.09 9.85 -19.19
CA ASN A 141 -12.01 9.14 -17.91
C ASN A 141 -12.35 10.09 -16.76
N GLU A 142 -13.21 9.63 -15.86
CA GLU A 142 -13.51 10.25 -14.57
C GLU A 142 -12.85 9.39 -13.48
N TRP A 143 -11.62 9.74 -13.12
CA TRP A 143 -10.82 8.96 -12.17
C TRP A 143 -11.28 9.15 -10.72
N VAL A 144 -11.42 8.04 -10.01
CA VAL A 144 -11.67 8.03 -8.56
C VAL A 144 -10.52 7.31 -7.87
N MET A 145 -9.98 7.96 -6.83
CA MET A 145 -8.95 7.36 -5.99
C MET A 145 -9.58 6.49 -4.91
N TYR A 146 -9.15 5.24 -4.86
CA TYR A 146 -9.48 4.33 -3.78
C TYR A 146 -8.28 4.15 -2.87
N THR A 147 -8.50 4.15 -1.55
CA THR A 147 -7.44 3.96 -0.57
C THR A 147 -7.88 3.09 0.59
N PHE A 148 -7.03 2.16 1.01
CA PHE A 148 -7.32 1.20 2.07
C PHE A 148 -6.07 0.90 2.88
N ASN A 149 -6.23 0.74 4.20
CA ASN A 149 -5.18 0.18 5.04
C ASN A 149 -5.44 -1.31 5.26
N VAL A 150 -4.43 -2.14 5.06
CA VAL A 150 -4.44 -3.57 5.31
C VAL A 150 -3.28 -3.94 6.24
N VAL A 151 -3.43 -5.00 7.03
CA VAL A 151 -2.33 -5.54 7.82
C VAL A 151 -1.84 -6.81 7.13
N ALA A 152 -0.55 -6.89 6.86
CA ALA A 152 0.04 -8.10 6.29
C ALA A 152 0.13 -9.20 7.36
N ASP A 153 -0.32 -10.41 7.01
CA ASP A 153 -0.29 -11.62 7.84
C ASP A 153 0.76 -12.64 7.38
N SER A 154 1.43 -12.34 6.27
CA SER A 154 2.47 -13.14 5.62
C SER A 154 3.64 -12.25 5.21
N VAL A 155 4.79 -12.85 4.87
CA VAL A 155 5.94 -12.16 4.26
C VAL A 155 5.76 -11.88 2.76
N LEU A 156 4.69 -12.44 2.18
CA LEU A 156 4.29 -12.25 0.80
C LEU A 156 2.77 -12.06 0.77
N SER A 157 2.31 -10.99 0.15
CA SER A 157 0.89 -10.67 0.04
C SER A 157 0.48 -10.44 -1.41
N THR A 158 -0.69 -10.92 -1.80
CA THR A 158 -1.19 -10.84 -3.18
C THR A 158 -2.21 -9.72 -3.31
N LEU A 159 -1.92 -8.73 -4.15
CA LEU A 159 -2.90 -7.73 -4.60
C LEU A 159 -3.40 -8.12 -5.99
N LYS A 160 -4.73 -8.29 -6.14
CA LYS A 160 -5.35 -8.71 -7.40
C LYS A 160 -6.49 -7.79 -7.81
N PHE A 161 -6.55 -7.49 -9.10
CA PHE A 161 -7.61 -6.76 -9.79
C PHE A 161 -8.27 -7.69 -10.81
N SER A 162 -9.60 -7.77 -10.84
CA SER A 162 -10.35 -8.66 -11.73
C SER A 162 -11.52 -7.91 -12.35
N ALA A 163 -11.57 -7.81 -13.68
CA ALA A 163 -12.75 -7.29 -14.35
C ALA A 163 -13.94 -8.23 -14.14
N GLY A 164 -15.12 -7.65 -14.00
CA GLY A 164 -16.38 -8.35 -13.92
C GLY A 164 -17.46 -7.65 -14.75
N GLY A 165 -18.72 -8.05 -14.56
CA GLY A 165 -19.81 -7.49 -15.35
C GLY A 165 -19.96 -8.14 -16.73
N THR A 166 -20.64 -7.44 -17.63
CA THR A 166 -20.80 -7.84 -19.03
C THR A 166 -19.42 -7.90 -19.69
N SER A 167 -19.14 -8.98 -20.41
CA SER A 167 -17.88 -9.12 -21.16
C SER A 167 -18.13 -8.75 -22.61
N ASP A 168 -17.91 -7.48 -22.93
CA ASP A 168 -18.32 -6.85 -24.20
C ASP A 168 -17.22 -6.00 -24.85
N SER A 169 -15.97 -6.18 -24.41
CA SER A 169 -14.81 -5.41 -24.89
C SER A 169 -14.78 -3.95 -24.38
N PHE A 170 -15.45 -3.69 -23.25
CA PHE A 170 -15.68 -2.35 -22.71
C PHE A 170 -15.40 -2.20 -21.20
N GLY A 171 -14.20 -2.56 -20.74
CA GLY A 171 -13.81 -2.43 -19.33
C GLY A 171 -13.35 -1.04 -18.89
N GLY A 172 -13.43 -0.76 -17.59
CA GLY A 172 -12.90 0.46 -16.99
C GLY A 172 -11.37 0.54 -17.01
N GLY A 173 -10.86 1.76 -16.86
CA GLY A 173 -9.44 2.05 -16.73
C GLY A 173 -8.95 1.88 -15.28
N LEU A 174 -7.75 1.32 -15.13
CA LEU A 174 -6.98 1.18 -13.89
C LEU A 174 -5.63 1.84 -14.06
N ASP A 175 -5.22 2.64 -13.07
CA ASP A 175 -3.96 3.38 -13.10
C ASP A 175 -3.42 3.68 -11.68
N ALA A 176 -2.18 4.15 -11.58
CA ALA A 176 -1.52 4.64 -10.38
C ALA A 176 -1.65 3.71 -9.16
N VAL A 177 -1.45 2.41 -9.37
CA VAL A 177 -1.50 1.41 -8.30
C VAL A 177 -0.28 1.55 -7.40
N SER A 178 -0.53 1.71 -6.11
CA SER A 178 0.48 1.85 -5.09
C SER A 178 0.18 1.03 -3.85
N VAL A 179 1.23 0.42 -3.29
CA VAL A 179 1.21 -0.17 -1.97
C VAL A 179 2.44 0.32 -1.21
N SER A 180 2.27 0.90 -0.05
CA SER A 180 3.38 1.41 0.76
C SER A 180 3.16 1.12 2.24
N ALA A 181 4.24 0.86 2.98
CA ALA A 181 4.15 0.62 4.42
C ALA A 181 3.70 1.91 5.13
N VAL A 182 2.71 1.82 6.02
CA VAL A 182 2.32 2.94 6.87
C VAL A 182 3.30 3.01 8.05
N PRO A 183 4.11 4.08 8.20
CA PRO A 183 5.05 4.17 9.30
C PRO A 183 4.32 4.14 10.64
N LEU A 184 4.86 3.40 11.62
CA LEU A 184 4.39 3.48 13.00
C LEU A 184 4.56 4.94 13.48
N PRO A 185 3.57 5.52 14.19
CA PRO A 185 3.77 6.80 14.83
C PRO A 185 5.01 6.74 15.73
N GLY A 186 5.95 7.67 15.57
CA GLY A 186 7.21 7.67 16.34
C GLY A 186 6.99 7.63 17.86
N ALA A 187 5.86 8.16 18.33
CA ALA A 187 5.43 8.06 19.72
C ALA A 187 5.31 6.61 20.22
N ALA A 188 4.82 5.67 19.40
CA ALA A 188 4.68 4.26 19.80
C ALA A 188 6.05 3.62 20.09
N LEU A 189 7.06 3.95 19.29
CA LEU A 189 8.45 3.49 19.50
C LEU A 189 9.08 4.13 20.75
N LEU A 190 8.82 5.43 20.97
CA LEU A 190 9.29 6.15 22.16
C LEU A 190 8.62 5.65 23.45
N PHE A 191 7.30 5.38 23.43
CA PHE A 191 6.59 4.82 24.58
C PHE A 191 7.04 3.38 24.88
N GLY A 192 7.20 2.55 23.85
CA GLY A 192 7.70 1.18 24.03
C GLY A 192 9.11 1.15 24.63
N SER A 193 10.02 1.98 24.12
CA SER A 193 11.38 2.09 24.65
C SER A 193 11.41 2.69 26.06
N ALA A 194 10.59 3.70 26.36
CA ALA A 194 10.47 4.28 27.69
C ALA A 194 9.96 3.25 28.72
N MET A 195 8.96 2.43 28.36
CA MET A 195 8.44 1.36 29.21
C MET A 195 9.51 0.29 29.50
N LEU A 196 10.26 -0.15 28.49
CA LEU A 196 11.37 -1.07 28.67
C LEU A 196 12.47 -0.48 29.57
N GLY A 197 12.86 0.77 29.34
CA GLY A 197 13.85 1.48 30.17
C GLY A 197 13.41 1.61 31.64
N ALA A 198 12.16 1.99 31.88
CA ALA A 198 11.60 2.07 33.23
C ALA A 198 11.58 0.70 33.95
N GLY A 199 11.27 -0.37 33.22
CA GLY A 199 11.30 -1.74 33.75
C GLY A 199 12.70 -2.18 34.20
N VAL A 200 13.73 -1.87 33.39
CA VAL A 200 15.14 -2.17 33.74
C VAL A 200 15.60 -1.39 34.97
N LEU A 201 15.26 -0.10 35.05
CA LEU A 201 15.58 0.75 36.21
C LEU A 201 14.93 0.22 37.50
N ARG A 202 13.67 -0.21 37.42
CA ARG A 202 12.96 -0.77 38.57
C ARG A 202 13.58 -2.07 39.08
N ARG A 203 14.04 -2.96 38.18
CA ARG A 203 14.74 -4.21 38.55
C ARG A 203 16.08 -3.94 39.20
N ARG A 204 16.84 -2.97 38.70
CA ARG A 204 18.12 -2.54 39.29
C ARG A 204 17.94 -1.99 40.71
N LYS A 205 16.91 -1.17 40.92
CA LYS A 205 16.59 -0.64 42.25
C LYS A 205 16.29 -1.78 43.25
N ALA A 206 15.44 -2.73 42.86
CA ALA A 206 15.10 -3.87 43.72
C ALA A 206 16.30 -4.79 44.02
N ALA A 207 17.20 -5.00 43.06
CA ALA A 207 18.42 -5.79 43.27
C ALA A 207 19.38 -5.10 44.25
N ASN A 208 19.57 -3.79 44.12
CA ASN A 208 20.43 -3.01 45.02
C ASN A 208 19.85 -2.95 46.45
N GLU A 209 18.52 -2.85 46.59
CA GLU A 209 17.86 -2.91 47.90
C GLU A 209 18.06 -4.29 48.56
N ALA A 210 17.92 -5.38 47.82
CA ALA A 210 18.16 -6.73 48.33
C ALA A 210 19.64 -6.98 48.72
N GLU A 211 20.60 -6.43 47.97
CA GLU A 211 22.03 -6.50 48.32
C GLU A 211 22.35 -5.70 49.59
N ALA A 212 21.73 -4.52 49.76
CA ALA A 212 21.90 -3.70 50.95
C ALA A 212 21.33 -4.38 52.21
N ASP A 213 20.16 -5.01 52.11
CA ASP A 213 19.55 -5.76 53.21
C ASP A 213 20.39 -6.99 53.59
N ALA A 214 20.98 -7.68 52.62
CA ALA A 214 21.85 -8.84 52.86
C ALA A 214 23.18 -8.47 53.54
N LEU A 215 23.71 -7.27 53.32
CA LEU A 215 24.92 -6.76 53.97
C LEU A 215 24.67 -6.20 55.38
N ALA A 216 23.41 -5.89 55.72
CA ALA A 216 23.01 -5.35 57.01
C ALA A 216 22.59 -6.43 58.03
N ALA A 217 22.46 -7.69 57.60
CA ALA A 217 22.16 -8.87 58.42
C ALA A 217 23.43 -9.58 58.87
#